data_AF-A0A3V2ECJ0-F1
#
_entry.id   AF-A0A3V2ECJ0-F1
#
_cell.length_a   1.000
_cell.length_b   1.000
_cell.length_c   1.000
_cell.angle_alpha   90.00
_cell.angle_beta   90.00
_cell.angle_gamma   90.00
#
_symmetry.space_group_name_H-M   'P 1'
#
loop_
_entity.id
_entity.type
_entity.pdbx_description
1 polymer ?
#
loop_
_entity_poly.entity_id
_entity_poly.type
_entity_poly.pdbx_seq_one_letter_code
_entity_poly.pdbx_strand_id
1 'polypeptide(L)'
;MKQRLPTYLHQNKSSDEKCNLNNTVHNVFWLLTLIASYTPDKNTVYLSFHRATSIAPQEDIHITPARFYQAIDKLIDINVIMRTEFKYQYRLNPEFFSFL
;
A
#
# COMPACT_ATOMS: atom_id res chain seq x y z
N MET A 1 -38.77 -5.20 0.14
CA MET A 1 -37.48 -5.26 0.87
C MET A 1 -36.48 -4.39 0.13
N LYS A 2 -35.98 -3.31 0.72
CA LYS A 2 -34.89 -2.49 0.14
C LYS A 2 -33.56 -3.05 0.65
N GLN A 3 -32.75 -3.62 -0.24
CA GLN A 3 -31.38 -4.02 0.10
C GLN A 3 -30.60 -2.76 0.50
N ARG A 4 -30.23 -2.65 1.78
CA ARG A 4 -29.26 -1.65 2.22
C ARG A 4 -27.90 -2.09 1.70
N LEU A 5 -27.36 -1.37 0.72
CA LEU A 5 -25.95 -1.46 0.37
C LEU A 5 -25.12 -1.25 1.65
N PRO A 6 -24.08 -2.04 1.90
CA PRO A 6 -23.27 -1.89 3.09
C PRO A 6 -22.54 -0.53 3.06
N THR A 7 -22.50 0.12 4.22
CA THR A 7 -22.04 1.50 4.41
C THR A 7 -20.59 1.75 4.00
N TYR A 8 -19.77 0.71 3.81
CA TYR A 8 -18.41 0.83 3.28
C TYR A 8 -18.36 1.22 1.78
N LEU A 9 -19.47 1.10 1.04
CA LEU A 9 -19.58 1.55 -0.35
C LEU A 9 -19.96 3.03 -0.48
N HIS A 10 -20.32 3.70 0.62
CA HIS A 10 -20.45 5.14 0.62
C HIS A 10 -19.06 5.78 0.67
N GLN A 11 -18.49 6.02 -0.52
CA GLN A 11 -17.35 6.91 -0.67
C GLN A 11 -17.76 8.32 -0.22
N ASN A 12 -17.44 8.67 1.02
CA ASN A 12 -17.42 10.06 1.42
C ASN A 12 -16.26 10.73 0.70
N LYS A 13 -16.60 11.55 -0.30
CA LYS A 13 -15.67 12.46 -0.98
C LYS A 13 -15.35 13.66 -0.08
N SER A 14 -14.87 13.43 1.14
CA SER A 14 -14.27 14.51 1.94
C SER A 14 -12.80 14.66 1.54
N SER A 15 -12.34 15.90 1.40
CA SER A 15 -10.92 16.22 1.14
C SER A 15 -9.99 15.52 2.13
N ASP A 16 -10.45 15.36 3.36
CA ASP A 16 -9.69 14.83 4.48
C ASP A 16 -9.53 13.31 4.35
N GLU A 17 -10.55 12.59 3.91
CA GLU A 17 -10.41 11.15 3.59
C GLU A 17 -9.47 10.93 2.42
N LYS A 18 -9.52 11.79 1.39
CA LYS A 18 -8.60 11.71 0.23
C LYS A 18 -7.16 12.04 0.62
N CYS A 19 -6.95 13.07 1.45
CA CYS A 19 -5.65 13.45 1.99
C CYS A 19 -5.07 12.32 2.83
N ASN A 20 -5.87 11.76 3.75
CA ASN A 20 -5.49 10.62 4.57
C ASN A 20 -5.16 9.36 3.74
N LEU A 21 -5.89 9.10 2.67
CA LEU A 21 -5.59 7.99 1.75
C LEU A 21 -4.28 8.23 1.01
N ASN A 22 -4.03 9.44 0.51
CA ASN A 22 -2.75 9.77 -0.16
C ASN A 22 -1.57 9.64 0.80
N ASN A 23 -1.71 10.08 2.05
CA ASN A 23 -0.70 9.87 3.09
C ASN A 23 -0.47 8.38 3.35
N THR A 24 -1.54 7.57 3.38
CA THR A 24 -1.41 6.12 3.56
C THR A 24 -0.69 5.47 2.37
N VAL A 25 -0.98 5.88 1.14
CA VAL A 25 -0.30 5.40 -0.07
C VAL A 25 1.19 5.74 -0.02
N HIS A 26 1.53 6.96 0.37
CA HIS A 26 2.91 7.39 0.55
C HIS A 26 3.63 6.55 1.62
N ASN A 27 2.98 6.31 2.75
CA ASN A 27 3.55 5.50 3.83
C ASN A 27 3.76 4.03 3.42
N VAL A 28 2.81 3.42 2.70
CA VAL A 28 2.98 2.04 2.19
C VAL A 28 4.08 1.98 1.14
N PHE A 29 4.18 2.99 0.27
CA PHE A 29 5.28 3.13 -0.67
C PHE A 29 6.63 3.20 0.05
N TRP A 30 6.75 4.08 1.06
CA TRP A 30 7.95 4.21 1.88
C TRP A 30 8.37 2.87 2.51
N LEU A 31 7.43 2.15 3.11
CA LEU A 31 7.70 0.83 3.69
C LEU A 31 8.17 -0.20 2.65
N LEU A 32 7.59 -0.18 1.44
CA LEU A 32 8.02 -1.05 0.34
C LEU A 32 9.47 -0.75 -0.06
N THR A 33 9.80 0.53 -0.28
CA THR A 33 11.15 0.95 -0.67
C THR A 33 12.17 0.70 0.44
N LEU A 34 11.77 0.91 1.69
CA LEU A 34 12.61 0.66 2.86
C LEU A 34 12.97 -0.84 2.94
N ILE A 35 11.98 -1.73 2.83
CA ILE A 35 12.25 -3.18 2.83
C ILE A 35 13.11 -3.57 1.63
N ALA A 36 12.80 -3.05 0.44
CA ALA A 36 13.56 -3.33 -0.78
C ALA A 36 15.04 -2.97 -0.65
N SER A 37 15.35 -1.85 0.02
CA SER A 37 16.73 -1.39 0.24
C SER A 37 17.57 -2.36 1.06
N TYR A 38 16.93 -3.19 1.89
CA TYR A 38 17.60 -4.20 2.73
C TYR A 38 17.56 -5.61 2.13
N THR A 39 16.85 -5.84 1.02
CA THR A 39 16.76 -7.17 0.40
C THR A 39 17.78 -7.37 -0.72
N PRO A 40 18.50 -8.50 -0.75
CA PRO A 40 19.48 -8.80 -1.81
C PRO A 40 18.85 -8.88 -3.22
N ASP A 41 17.64 -9.42 -3.32
CA ASP A 41 16.81 -9.35 -4.53
C ASP A 41 16.04 -8.03 -4.53
N LYS A 42 16.65 -7.00 -5.12
CA LYS A 42 16.24 -5.59 -5.01
C LYS A 42 14.84 -5.28 -5.53
N ASN A 43 14.23 -6.21 -6.26
CA ASN A 43 12.97 -5.97 -6.96
C ASN A 43 11.78 -6.70 -6.34
N THR A 44 11.97 -7.61 -5.38
CA THR A 44 10.88 -8.42 -4.82
C THR A 44 10.73 -8.17 -3.32
N VAL A 45 9.55 -7.69 -2.91
CA VAL A 45 9.27 -7.28 -1.54
C VAL A 45 8.11 -8.07 -0.97
N TYR A 46 8.33 -8.69 0.19
CA TYR A 46 7.24 -9.27 0.99
C TYR A 46 6.69 -8.22 1.96
N LEU A 47 5.43 -7.80 1.81
CA LEU A 47 4.79 -6.83 2.70
C LEU A 47 3.36 -7.25 3.02
N SER A 48 3.20 -7.99 4.12
CA SER A 48 1.89 -8.24 4.73
C SER A 48 1.51 -7.10 5.69
N PHE A 49 0.23 -6.99 6.04
CA PHE A 49 -0.22 -6.00 7.03
C PHE A 49 0.52 -6.17 8.38
N HIS A 50 0.68 -7.41 8.84
CA HIS A 50 1.41 -7.70 10.09
C HIS A 50 2.86 -7.20 10.03
N ARG A 51 3.55 -7.39 8.89
CA ARG A 51 4.91 -6.88 8.70
C ARG A 51 4.94 -5.35 8.60
N ALA A 52 3.95 -4.75 7.94
CA ALA A 52 3.82 -3.30 7.89
C ALA A 52 3.68 -2.72 9.31
N THR A 53 2.82 -3.30 10.15
CA THR A 53 2.61 -2.83 11.53
C THR A 53 3.80 -3.08 12.46
N SER A 54 4.70 -4.01 12.15
CA SER A 54 5.92 -4.19 12.93
C SER A 54 7.01 -3.15 12.61
N ILE A 55 6.97 -2.55 11.41
CA ILE A 55 7.96 -1.57 10.93
C ILE A 55 7.44 -0.15 11.10
N ALA A 56 6.16 0.09 10.79
CA ALA A 56 5.53 1.39 10.79
C ALA A 56 5.74 2.24 12.07
N PRO A 57 5.71 1.68 13.30
CA PRO A 57 5.98 2.47 14.51
C PRO A 57 7.39 3.05 14.58
N GLN A 58 8.39 2.41 13.96
CA GLN A 58 9.76 2.93 13.90
C GLN A 58 9.85 4.18 13.01
N GLU A 59 8.89 4.32 12.09
CA GLU A 59 8.77 5.41 11.12
C GLU A 59 7.68 6.43 11.52
N ASP A 60 7.12 6.33 12.73
CA ASP A 60 5.96 7.11 13.21
C ASP A 60 4.70 7.00 12.31
N ILE A 61 4.55 5.86 11.63
CA ILE A 61 3.45 5.59 10.69
C ILE A 61 2.33 4.83 11.41
N HIS A 62 1.10 5.34 11.28
CA HIS A 62 -0.11 4.67 11.75
C HIS A 62 -0.98 4.24 10.56
N ILE A 63 -1.18 2.94 10.39
CA ILE A 63 -1.95 2.37 9.29
C ILE A 63 -2.95 1.34 9.80
N THR A 64 -4.20 1.45 9.32
CA THR A 64 -5.24 0.45 9.57
C THR A 64 -5.25 -0.62 8.48
N PRO A 65 -5.79 -1.84 8.73
CA PRO A 65 -5.81 -2.89 7.72
C PRO A 65 -6.52 -2.48 6.43
N ALA A 66 -7.69 -1.83 6.54
CA ALA A 66 -8.46 -1.41 5.37
C ALA A 66 -7.68 -0.42 4.49
N ARG A 67 -7.05 0.59 5.11
CA ARG A 67 -6.28 1.60 4.38
C ARG A 67 -4.99 1.02 3.80
N PHE A 68 -4.35 0.07 4.49
CA PHE A 68 -3.19 -0.65 3.97
C PHE A 68 -3.50 -1.33 2.63
N TYR A 69 -4.57 -2.14 2.58
CA TYR A 69 -4.91 -2.86 1.35
C TYR A 69 -5.41 -1.92 0.25
N GLN A 70 -6.14 -0.85 0.59
CA GLN A 70 -6.49 0.21 -0.38
C GLN A 70 -5.25 0.90 -0.96
N ALA A 71 -4.23 1.15 -0.15
CA ALA A 71 -2.97 1.73 -0.62
C ALA A 71 -2.20 0.76 -1.53
N ILE A 72 -2.17 -0.54 -1.20
CA ILE A 72 -1.58 -1.56 -2.07
C ILE A 72 -2.28 -1.61 -3.43
N ASP A 73 -3.62 -1.66 -3.45
CA ASP A 73 -4.38 -1.67 -4.70
C ASP A 73 -4.08 -0.43 -5.53
N LYS A 74 -4.04 0.75 -4.90
CA LYS A 74 -3.70 1.98 -5.59
C LYS A 74 -2.28 1.99 -6.16
N LEU A 75 -1.29 1.46 -5.45
CA LEU A 75 0.10 1.34 -5.94
C LEU A 75 0.22 0.37 -7.13
N ILE A 76 -0.65 -0.65 -7.18
CA ILE A 76 -0.77 -1.53 -8.35
C ILE A 76 -1.43 -0.79 -9.52
N ASP A 77 -2.53 -0.08 -9.26
CA ASP A 77 -3.26 0.67 -10.29
C ASP A 77 -2.39 1.74 -10.99
N ILE A 78 -1.45 2.36 -10.26
CA ILE A 78 -0.51 3.33 -10.82
C ILE A 78 0.82 2.70 -11.27
N ASN A 79 0.89 1.37 -11.38
CA ASN A 79 2.05 0.61 -11.85
C ASN A 79 3.35 0.84 -11.06
N VAL A 80 3.29 1.20 -9.78
CA VAL A 80 4.50 1.29 -8.93
C VAL A 80 4.98 -0.11 -8.52
N ILE A 81 4.03 -0.99 -8.21
CA ILE A 81 4.28 -2.38 -7.85
C ILE A 81 3.40 -3.32 -8.65
N MET A 82 3.86 -4.56 -8.81
CA MET A 82 3.13 -5.64 -9.46
C MET A 82 2.90 -6.77 -8.47
N ARG A 83 1.73 -7.41 -8.53
CA ARG A 83 1.48 -8.64 -7.76
C ARG A 83 2.33 -9.78 -8.33
N THR A 84 2.82 -10.63 -7.45
CA THR A 84 3.40 -11.92 -7.83
C THR A 84 2.37 -13.03 -7.63
N GLU A 85 2.71 -14.27 -8.01
CA GLU A 85 1.90 -15.45 -7.69
C GLU A 85 1.84 -15.74 -6.18
N PHE A 86 2.78 -15.20 -5.40
CA PHE A 86 2.85 -15.40 -3.96
C PHE A 86 2.11 -14.32 -3.17
N LYS A 87 1.35 -14.76 -2.17
CA LYS A 87 0.56 -13.86 -1.32
C LYS A 87 1.44 -12.84 -0.60
N TYR A 88 1.07 -11.56 -0.68
CA TYR A 88 1.77 -10.42 -0.07
C TYR A 88 3.19 -10.17 -0.60
N GLN A 89 3.59 -10.85 -1.67
CA GLN A 89 4.83 -10.56 -2.36
C GLN A 89 4.52 -9.70 -3.58
N TYR A 90 5.24 -8.60 -3.67
CA TYR A 90 5.11 -7.61 -4.73
C TYR A 90 6.45 -7.41 -5.39
N ARG A 91 6.44 -7.22 -6.71
CA ARG A 91 7.60 -6.81 -7.47
C ARG A 91 7.57 -5.30 -7.68
N LEU A 92 8.65 -4.60 -7.38
CA LEU A 92 8.81 -3.20 -7.78
C LEU A 92 8.83 -3.10 -9.31
N ASN A 93 8.07 -2.17 -9.88
CA ASN A 93 8.05 -2.00 -11.33
C ASN A 93 9.31 -1.25 -11.81
N PRO A 94 10.25 -1.91 -12.51
CA PRO A 94 11.47 -1.26 -12.96
C PRO A 94 11.20 -0.07 -13.89
N GLU A 95 10.09 -0.05 -14.64
CA GLU A 95 9.74 1.08 -15.50
C GLU A 95 9.31 2.32 -14.70
N PHE A 96 8.70 2.12 -13.54
CA PHE A 96 8.38 3.24 -12.64
C PHE A 96 9.65 3.83 -12.03
N PHE A 97 10.62 2.97 -11.68
CA PHE A 97 11.87 3.37 -11.05
C PHE A 97 13.00 3.68 -12.04
N SER A 98 12.77 3.58 -13.36
CA SER A 98 13.79 3.87 -14.38
C SER A 98 14.07 5.37 -14.55
N PHE A 99 13.17 6.21 -14.05
CA PHE A 99 13.26 7.67 -14.09
C PHE A 99 13.92 8.30 -12.84
N LEU A 100 14.38 7.46 -11.90
CA LEU A 100 15.16 7.86 -10.72
C LEU A 100 16.66 7.68 -10.97
#